data_AF-A0A534BB26-F1
#
_entry.id   AF-A0A534BB26-F1
#
_cell.length_a   1.000
_cell.length_b   1.000
_cell.length_c   1.000
_cell.angle_alpha   90.00
_cell.angle_beta   90.00
_cell.angle_gamma   90.00
#
_symmetry.space_group_name_H-M   'P 1'
#
loop_
_entity.id
_entity.type
_entity.pdbx_description
1 polymer ?
#
loop_
_entity_poly.entity_id
_entity_poly.type
_entity_poly.pdbx_seq_one_letter_code
_entity_poly.pdbx_strand_id
1 'polypeptide(L)'
;MLNGMRSVVVDKIASVTQACGLAHEVRISTEIPAEEGVVVVVEVLSNKSTYNTLELTSGRMAKVGKGDIVAGALGHRKALFGYSGHVPPALQAGDVIQMLNIGGVLGICDSINPDKGRPFDCRVLGVALHFPYLGERIGVPARVGHKRLDPEAKLETRGVPVVALAGTCMEAGKTAAACAIISRMRHRGLTIDAFKATGVSLRRDILAMEDAGARRSAIFTDLGVVTTTKTNGPALTRTMLTELAAGKPDVIVFELGDG
;
A
#
# COMPACT_ATOMS: atom_id res chain seq x y z
N MET A 1 -25.43 -14.95 17.09
CA MET A 1 -24.91 -15.44 15.80
C MET A 1 -24.61 -14.21 14.96
N LEU A 2 -23.39 -14.05 14.43
CA LEU A 2 -23.07 -12.91 13.55
C LEU A 2 -23.86 -13.07 12.25
N ASN A 3 -25.05 -12.46 12.18
CA ASN A 3 -25.76 -12.27 10.93
C ASN A 3 -24.85 -11.44 10.02
N GLY A 4 -24.49 -11.96 8.84
CA GLY A 4 -23.76 -11.19 7.82
C GLY A 4 -22.35 -11.69 7.50
N MET A 5 -21.82 -12.71 8.17
CA MET A 5 -20.54 -13.31 7.76
C MET A 5 -20.74 -14.31 6.61
N ARG A 6 -20.02 -14.13 5.49
CA ARG A 6 -20.02 -15.07 4.36
C ARG A 6 -18.64 -15.24 3.74
N SER A 7 -18.40 -16.35 3.04
CA SER A 7 -17.21 -16.53 2.20
C SER A 7 -17.44 -15.88 0.83
N VAL A 8 -16.39 -15.27 0.29
CA VAL A 8 -16.32 -14.78 -1.09
C VAL A 8 -14.99 -15.21 -1.69
N VAL A 9 -14.99 -15.63 -2.96
CA VAL A 9 -13.76 -15.85 -3.72
C VAL A 9 -13.37 -14.54 -4.38
N VAL A 10 -12.19 -14.02 -4.04
CA VAL A 10 -11.65 -12.80 -4.66
C VAL A 10 -10.79 -13.17 -5.87
N ASP A 11 -10.98 -12.47 -6.97
CA ASP A 11 -10.19 -12.65 -8.19
C ASP A 11 -8.79 -12.05 -8.03
N LYS A 12 -8.70 -10.92 -7.31
CA LYS A 12 -7.47 -10.14 -7.17
C LYS A 12 -7.27 -9.63 -5.75
N ILE A 13 -6.04 -9.74 -5.27
CA ILE A 13 -5.62 -9.26 -3.95
C ILE A 13 -4.60 -8.15 -4.19
N ALA A 14 -4.99 -6.91 -3.88
CA ALA A 14 -4.18 -5.74 -4.17
C ALA A 14 -2.95 -5.66 -3.25
N SER A 15 -1.86 -5.09 -3.75
CA SER A 15 -0.59 -5.00 -3.02
C SER A 15 -0.67 -4.21 -1.72
N VAL A 16 -1.59 -3.25 -1.59
CA VAL A 16 -1.86 -2.55 -0.33
C VAL A 16 -2.25 -3.49 0.81
N THR A 17 -2.80 -4.67 0.50
CA THR A 17 -3.25 -5.67 1.46
C THR A 17 -2.18 -6.74 1.77
N GLN A 18 -0.94 -6.57 1.28
CA GLN A 18 0.13 -7.58 1.41
C GLN A 18 0.28 -8.10 2.85
N ALA A 19 0.26 -7.20 3.83
CA ALA A 19 0.49 -7.55 5.22
C ALA A 19 -0.57 -8.47 5.83
N CYS A 20 -1.75 -8.54 5.19
CA CYS A 20 -2.87 -9.34 5.66
C CYS A 20 -2.74 -10.83 5.32
N GLY A 21 -1.88 -11.21 4.35
CA GLY A 21 -1.69 -12.61 3.97
C GLY A 21 -2.98 -13.30 3.51
N LEU A 22 -3.88 -12.56 2.85
CA LEU A 22 -5.18 -13.08 2.44
C LEU A 22 -5.04 -14.22 1.43
N ALA A 23 -5.88 -15.24 1.59
CA ALA A 23 -6.12 -16.24 0.56
C ALA A 23 -7.19 -15.75 -0.43
N HIS A 24 -7.38 -16.48 -1.53
CA HIS A 24 -8.44 -16.17 -2.50
C HIS A 24 -9.85 -16.42 -1.94
N GLU A 25 -10.03 -17.34 -0.99
CA GLU A 25 -11.28 -17.42 -0.23
C GLU A 25 -11.18 -16.52 1.00
N VAL A 26 -11.99 -15.46 1.04
CA VAL A 26 -11.99 -14.46 2.11
C VAL A 26 -13.33 -14.48 2.82
N ARG A 27 -13.30 -14.54 4.16
CA ARG A 27 -14.48 -14.29 4.99
C ARG A 27 -14.70 -12.78 5.09
N ILE A 28 -15.93 -12.35 4.83
CA ILE A 28 -16.33 -10.95 4.92
C ILE A 28 -17.51 -10.74 5.87
N SER A 29 -17.62 -9.54 6.43
CA SER A 29 -18.79 -9.04 7.18
C SER A 29 -19.35 -7.77 6.54
N THR A 30 -20.64 -7.51 6.75
CA THR A 30 -21.31 -6.25 6.35
C THR A 30 -21.16 -5.14 7.38
N GLU A 31 -20.59 -5.42 8.56
CA GLU A 31 -20.24 -4.42 9.57
C GLU A 31 -18.87 -3.82 9.24
N ILE A 32 -18.86 -2.69 8.53
CA ILE A 32 -17.63 -2.12 7.94
C ILE A 32 -17.20 -0.89 8.72
N PRO A 33 -16.05 -0.91 9.41
CA PRO A 33 -15.46 0.30 9.96
C PRO A 33 -14.94 1.18 8.83
N ALA A 34 -15.47 2.40 8.70
CA ALA A 34 -15.06 3.36 7.67
C ALA A 34 -13.80 4.12 8.12
N GLU A 35 -12.68 3.40 8.22
CA GLU A 35 -11.41 3.92 8.72
C GLU A 35 -10.25 3.63 7.75
N GLU A 36 -9.24 4.49 7.74
CA GLU A 36 -8.02 4.25 6.96
C GLU A 36 -7.36 2.91 7.35
N GLY A 37 -6.92 2.19 6.32
CA GLY A 37 -6.23 0.92 6.45
C GLY A 37 -7.13 -0.29 6.65
N VAL A 38 -8.45 -0.11 6.81
CA VAL A 38 -9.41 -1.23 6.83
C VAL A 38 -9.48 -1.88 5.45
N VAL A 39 -9.36 -3.20 5.40
CA VAL A 39 -9.41 -3.97 4.15
C VAL A 39 -10.84 -4.33 3.81
N VAL A 40 -11.28 -3.92 2.62
CA VAL A 40 -12.62 -4.17 2.10
C VAL A 40 -12.54 -4.99 0.82
N VAL A 41 -13.59 -5.77 0.58
CA VAL A 41 -13.78 -6.54 -0.65
C VAL A 41 -14.84 -5.85 -1.49
N VAL A 42 -14.53 -5.62 -2.76
CA VAL A 42 -15.38 -4.88 -3.69
C VAL A 42 -15.55 -5.62 -5.01
N GLU A 43 -16.66 -5.38 -5.71
CA GLU A 43 -16.90 -5.81 -7.08
C GLU A 43 -16.70 -4.61 -8.03
N VAL A 44 -15.87 -4.78 -9.05
CA VAL A 44 -15.61 -3.73 -10.05
C VAL A 44 -16.79 -3.60 -11.01
N LEU A 45 -17.32 -2.39 -11.20
CA LEU A 45 -18.54 -2.13 -11.97
C LEU A 45 -18.30 -1.61 -13.38
N SER A 46 -17.10 -1.12 -13.66
CA SER A 46 -16.74 -0.47 -14.92
C SER A 46 -15.53 -1.11 -15.59
N ASN A 47 -15.44 -0.95 -16.92
CA ASN A 47 -14.27 -1.29 -17.70
C ASN A 47 -13.53 -0.04 -18.12
N LYS A 48 -12.20 -0.14 -18.28
CA LYS A 48 -11.35 0.96 -18.77
C LYS A 48 -10.29 0.44 -19.72
N SER A 49 -9.93 1.26 -20.71
CA SER A 49 -8.86 0.97 -21.67
C SER A 49 -7.48 1.44 -21.19
N THR A 50 -7.43 2.46 -20.33
CA THR A 50 -6.19 3.02 -19.75
C THR A 50 -6.27 3.00 -18.23
N TYR A 51 -5.08 2.98 -17.58
CA TYR A 51 -4.97 2.91 -16.12
C TYR A 51 -5.87 1.80 -15.53
N ASN A 52 -5.82 0.63 -16.17
CA ASN A 52 -6.76 -0.48 -16.01
C ASN A 52 -6.10 -1.72 -15.40
N THR A 53 -5.05 -1.52 -14.62
CA THR A 53 -4.29 -2.59 -13.98
C THR A 53 -4.24 -2.38 -12.48
N LEU A 54 -4.09 -3.48 -11.74
CA LEU A 54 -3.87 -3.52 -10.30
C LEU A 54 -2.56 -4.25 -10.03
N GLU A 55 -1.72 -3.67 -9.15
CA GLU A 55 -0.56 -4.34 -8.60
C GLU A 55 -1.03 -5.38 -7.58
N LEU A 56 -0.71 -6.65 -7.84
CA LEU A 56 -1.00 -7.74 -6.94
C LEU A 56 0.01 -7.78 -5.80
N THR A 57 -0.30 -8.53 -4.73
CA THR A 57 0.64 -8.88 -3.65
C THR A 57 2.00 -9.38 -4.15
N SER A 58 2.02 -10.13 -5.26
CA SER A 58 3.25 -10.57 -5.94
C SER A 58 4.07 -9.46 -6.64
N GLY A 59 3.60 -8.22 -6.69
CA GLY A 59 4.19 -7.14 -7.50
C GLY A 59 3.81 -7.15 -8.99
N ARG A 60 3.19 -8.24 -9.48
CA ARG A 60 2.71 -8.31 -10.86
C ARG A 60 1.54 -7.36 -11.11
N MET A 61 1.51 -6.76 -12.29
CA MET A 61 0.39 -5.93 -12.76
C MET A 61 -0.64 -6.81 -13.47
N ALA A 62 -1.86 -6.89 -12.92
CA ALA A 62 -2.98 -7.64 -13.50
C ALA A 62 -4.03 -6.69 -14.07
N LYS A 63 -4.57 -6.97 -15.26
CA LYS A 63 -5.69 -6.20 -15.83
C LYS A 63 -6.94 -6.36 -14.99
N VAL A 64 -7.62 -5.26 -14.72
CA VAL A 64 -8.90 -5.20 -14.00
C VAL A 64 -10.04 -5.04 -15.02
N GLY A 65 -11.07 -5.85 -14.86
CA GLY A 65 -12.30 -5.82 -15.64
C GLY A 65 -13.55 -5.76 -14.76
N LYS A 66 -14.66 -5.36 -15.38
CA LYS A 66 -15.98 -5.39 -14.77
C LYS A 66 -16.31 -6.81 -14.31
N GLY A 67 -16.82 -6.92 -13.09
CA GLY A 67 -17.17 -8.18 -12.43
C GLY A 67 -16.05 -8.75 -11.55
N ASP A 68 -14.81 -8.26 -11.69
CA ASP A 68 -13.72 -8.69 -10.80
C ASP A 68 -14.05 -8.36 -9.34
N ILE A 69 -13.83 -9.34 -8.47
CA ILE A 69 -13.86 -9.18 -7.03
C ILE A 69 -12.43 -8.89 -6.53
N VAL A 70 -12.25 -7.74 -5.90
CA VAL A 70 -10.94 -7.23 -5.48
C VAL A 70 -10.91 -7.01 -3.97
N ALA A 71 -9.86 -7.49 -3.31
CA ALA A 71 -9.50 -7.06 -1.96
C ALA A 71 -8.57 -5.83 -2.02
N GLY A 72 -9.00 -4.72 -1.43
CA GLY A 72 -8.26 -3.46 -1.34
C GLY A 72 -8.41 -2.82 0.04
N ALA A 73 -7.82 -1.64 0.25
CA ALA A 73 -7.86 -0.97 1.55
C ALA A 73 -8.44 0.44 1.44
N LEU A 74 -9.26 0.81 2.43
CA LEU A 74 -9.74 2.18 2.57
C LEU A 74 -8.57 3.12 2.85
N GLY A 75 -8.51 4.24 2.14
CA GLY A 75 -7.47 5.23 2.40
C GLY A 75 -7.75 6.58 1.78
N HIS A 76 -7.19 7.61 2.42
CA HIS A 76 -7.13 8.94 1.83
C HIS A 76 -6.06 8.95 0.74
N ARG A 77 -6.28 9.71 -0.33
CA ARG A 77 -5.25 9.97 -1.35
C ARG A 77 -5.26 11.44 -1.70
N LYS A 78 -4.14 12.13 -1.49
CA LYS A 78 -3.92 13.50 -1.97
C LYS A 78 -2.82 13.44 -3.01
N ALA A 79 -3.20 13.51 -4.28
CA ALA A 79 -2.27 13.34 -5.39
C ALA A 79 -2.27 14.57 -6.30
N LEU A 80 -1.07 15.04 -6.63
CA LEU A 80 -0.87 16.03 -7.71
C LEU A 80 -1.13 15.38 -9.08
N PHE A 81 -0.80 14.09 -9.21
CA PHE A 81 -1.01 13.29 -10.42
C PHE A 81 -1.80 12.02 -10.11
N GLY A 82 -2.95 11.84 -10.77
CA GLY A 82 -3.87 10.72 -10.56
C GLY A 82 -5.18 11.13 -9.90
N TYR A 83 -5.69 10.29 -9.00
CA TYR A 83 -6.93 10.53 -8.28
C TYR A 83 -6.63 11.04 -6.89
N SER A 84 -7.42 12.02 -6.43
CA SER A 84 -7.50 12.34 -5.01
C SER A 84 -8.86 11.91 -4.48
N GLY A 85 -8.89 11.56 -3.20
CA GLY A 85 -10.07 11.05 -2.54
C GLY A 85 -9.90 10.91 -1.04
N HIS A 86 -10.99 10.56 -0.38
CA HIS A 86 -11.05 10.39 1.06
C HIS A 86 -11.79 9.12 1.46
N VAL A 87 -11.55 8.65 2.68
CA VAL A 87 -12.39 7.63 3.32
C VAL A 87 -13.73 8.28 3.69
N PRO A 88 -14.87 7.71 3.28
CA PRO A 88 -16.18 8.26 3.64
C PRO A 88 -16.42 8.16 5.15
N PRO A 89 -17.31 8.98 5.73
CA PRO A 89 -17.59 8.97 7.17
C PRO A 89 -18.31 7.69 7.63
N ALA A 90 -18.99 7.00 6.72
CA ALA A 90 -19.64 5.71 6.94
C ALA A 90 -19.58 4.90 5.64
N LEU A 91 -19.62 3.58 5.76
CA LEU A 91 -19.58 2.68 4.61
C LEU A 91 -20.44 1.44 4.88
N GLN A 92 -21.24 1.05 3.89
CA GLN A 92 -22.11 -0.11 3.95
C GLN A 92 -21.92 -1.01 2.73
N ALA A 93 -22.26 -2.29 2.87
CA ALA A 93 -22.32 -3.19 1.72
C ALA A 93 -23.39 -2.70 0.73
N GLY A 94 -23.05 -2.66 -0.56
CA GLY A 94 -23.87 -2.10 -1.63
C GLY A 94 -23.47 -0.69 -2.06
N ASP A 95 -22.77 0.07 -1.20
CA ASP A 95 -22.26 1.40 -1.56
C ASP A 95 -21.28 1.31 -2.73
N VAL A 96 -21.19 2.39 -3.51
CA VAL A 96 -20.25 2.50 -4.63
C VAL A 96 -19.15 3.50 -4.26
N ILE A 97 -17.91 3.02 -4.25
CA ILE A 97 -16.71 3.82 -4.02
C ILE A 97 -15.73 3.64 -5.19
N GLN A 98 -14.61 4.35 -5.19
CA GLN A 98 -13.66 4.36 -6.30
C GLN A 98 -12.33 3.73 -5.95
N MET A 99 -11.71 3.06 -6.93
CA MET A 99 -10.31 2.65 -6.87
C MET A 99 -9.41 3.85 -7.15
N LEU A 100 -8.78 4.35 -6.08
CA LEU A 100 -8.02 5.59 -6.07
C LEU A 100 -6.60 5.42 -6.57
N ASN A 101 -6.03 4.22 -6.67
CA ASN A 101 -4.74 4.00 -7.34
C ASN A 101 -4.60 2.55 -7.84
N ILE A 102 -3.51 2.27 -8.55
CA ILE A 102 -3.18 0.91 -9.01
C ILE A 102 -2.69 -0.03 -7.90
N GLY A 103 -2.47 0.43 -6.67
CA GLY A 103 -2.13 -0.42 -5.53
C GLY A 103 -3.35 -0.91 -4.74
N GLY A 104 -4.57 -0.53 -5.15
CA GLY A 104 -5.83 -0.97 -4.54
C GLY A 104 -6.31 -0.12 -3.36
N VAL A 105 -5.92 1.15 -3.30
CA VAL A 105 -6.51 2.11 -2.38
C VAL A 105 -7.94 2.44 -2.82
N LEU A 106 -8.88 2.41 -1.89
CA LEU A 106 -10.32 2.60 -2.11
C LEU A 106 -10.83 3.79 -1.29
N GLY A 107 -11.76 4.56 -1.86
CA GLY A 107 -12.39 5.70 -1.19
C GLY A 107 -13.30 6.48 -2.13
N ILE A 108 -13.85 7.59 -1.65
CA ILE A 108 -14.65 8.51 -2.47
C ILE A 108 -13.68 9.38 -3.26
N CYS A 109 -13.83 9.41 -4.59
CA CYS A 109 -13.00 10.23 -5.45
C CYS A 109 -13.47 11.69 -5.45
N ASP A 110 -12.59 12.61 -5.03
CA ASP A 110 -12.85 14.05 -4.98
C ASP A 110 -12.39 14.76 -6.26
N SER A 111 -11.29 14.29 -6.84
CA SER A 111 -10.73 14.88 -8.06
C SER A 111 -10.01 13.86 -8.92
N ILE A 112 -10.03 14.14 -10.23
CA ILE A 112 -9.54 13.26 -11.28
C ILE A 112 -8.52 14.02 -12.11
N ASN A 113 -7.35 13.43 -12.32
CA ASN A 113 -6.45 13.85 -13.40
C ASN A 113 -7.02 13.34 -14.75
N PRO A 114 -7.34 14.21 -15.71
CA PRO A 114 -7.95 13.84 -17.00
C PRO A 114 -7.17 12.77 -17.77
N ASP A 115 -5.84 12.76 -17.68
CA ASP A 115 -4.97 11.84 -18.42
C ASP A 115 -5.12 10.38 -17.96
N LYS A 116 -5.73 10.14 -16.78
CA LYS A 116 -5.97 8.79 -16.24
C LYS A 116 -7.41 8.32 -16.45
N GLY A 117 -8.28 9.17 -17.01
CA GLY A 117 -9.72 8.91 -17.11
C GLY A 117 -10.40 8.72 -15.75
N ARG A 118 -11.70 8.43 -15.74
CA ARG A 118 -12.45 8.19 -14.49
C ARG A 118 -11.92 6.96 -13.74
N PRO A 119 -11.87 6.94 -12.40
CA PRO A 119 -11.50 5.75 -11.64
C PRO A 119 -12.49 4.60 -11.86
N PHE A 120 -12.11 3.38 -11.46
CA PHE A 120 -13.07 2.27 -11.42
C PHE A 120 -14.10 2.52 -10.33
N ASP A 121 -15.38 2.35 -10.66
CA ASP A 121 -16.46 2.30 -9.68
C ASP A 121 -16.52 0.88 -9.12
N CYS A 122 -16.61 0.76 -7.81
CA CYS A 122 -16.47 -0.47 -7.06
C CYS A 122 -17.63 -0.59 -6.06
N ARG A 123 -18.47 -1.61 -6.20
CA ARG A 123 -19.52 -1.91 -5.21
C ARG A 123 -18.90 -2.61 -4.01
N VAL A 124 -19.15 -2.10 -2.81
CA VAL A 124 -18.68 -2.70 -1.57
C VAL A 124 -19.45 -3.97 -1.27
N LEU A 125 -18.74 -5.08 -1.06
CA LEU A 125 -19.33 -6.37 -0.67
C LEU A 125 -19.26 -6.60 0.84
N GLY A 126 -18.21 -6.10 1.50
CA GLY A 126 -17.99 -6.24 2.94
C GLY A 126 -16.56 -5.93 3.36
N VAL A 127 -16.30 -5.98 4.66
CA VAL A 127 -14.96 -5.91 5.26
C VAL A 127 -14.34 -7.30 5.30
N ALA A 128 -13.06 -7.45 4.93
CA ALA A 128 -12.33 -8.71 5.08
C ALA A 128 -12.05 -8.98 6.56
N LEU A 129 -12.10 -10.25 6.97
CA LEU A 129 -11.89 -10.67 8.36
C LEU A 129 -10.63 -11.50 8.55
N HIS A 130 -9.93 -11.26 9.65
CA HIS A 130 -8.89 -12.13 10.20
C HIS A 130 -9.42 -12.92 11.39
N PHE A 131 -8.85 -14.11 11.58
CA PHE A 131 -9.12 -14.99 12.73
C PHE A 131 -7.79 -15.22 13.46
N PRO A 132 -7.39 -14.32 14.37
CA PRO A 132 -6.05 -14.33 14.96
C PRO A 132 -5.79 -15.53 15.87
N TYR A 133 -6.85 -16.15 16.41
CA TYR A 133 -6.75 -17.29 17.31
C TYR A 133 -7.36 -18.54 16.67
N LEU A 134 -6.57 -19.62 16.66
CA LEU A 134 -7.00 -20.90 16.10
C LEU A 134 -8.18 -21.45 16.93
N GLY A 135 -9.27 -21.79 16.25
CA GLY A 135 -10.49 -22.33 16.88
C GLY A 135 -11.52 -21.28 17.29
N GLU A 136 -11.17 -19.99 17.29
CA GLU A 136 -12.14 -18.92 17.48
C GLU A 136 -12.87 -18.59 16.16
N ARG A 137 -14.19 -18.40 16.25
CA ARG A 137 -15.04 -17.96 15.12
C ARG A 137 -15.35 -16.47 15.17
N ILE A 138 -14.60 -15.71 15.97
CA ILE A 138 -14.75 -14.26 16.09
C ILE A 138 -13.78 -13.63 15.10
N GLY A 139 -14.33 -13.19 13.96
CA GLY A 139 -13.55 -12.47 12.95
C GLY A 139 -13.34 -11.03 13.36
N VAL A 140 -12.12 -10.52 13.21
CA VAL A 140 -11.80 -9.10 13.38
C VAL A 140 -11.54 -8.46 12.02
N PRO A 141 -11.96 -7.20 11.78
CA PRO A 141 -11.64 -6.49 10.54
C PRO A 141 -10.15 -6.53 10.22
N ALA A 142 -9.82 -7.03 9.03
CA ALA A 142 -8.46 -7.04 8.52
C ALA A 142 -7.99 -5.60 8.28
N ARG A 143 -6.73 -5.33 8.62
CA ARG A 143 -6.10 -4.03 8.45
C ARG A 143 -4.72 -4.18 7.83
N VAL A 144 -4.35 -3.18 7.04
CA VAL A 144 -3.02 -3.08 6.45
C VAL A 144 -1.94 -2.86 7.52
N GLY A 145 -0.69 -3.17 7.17
CA GLY A 145 0.46 -3.06 8.06
C GLY A 145 0.68 -4.29 8.93
N HIS A 146 1.96 -4.60 9.15
CA HIS A 146 2.40 -5.63 10.09
C HIS A 146 2.42 -5.09 11.53
N LYS A 147 2.50 -3.77 11.67
CA LYS A 147 2.48 -3.05 12.94
C LYS A 147 1.92 -1.65 12.73
N ARG A 148 1.52 -1.02 13.82
CA ARG A 148 1.10 0.39 13.81
C ARG A 148 2.32 1.29 13.87
N LEU A 149 2.27 2.40 13.15
CA LEU A 149 3.23 3.49 13.26
C LEU A 149 3.20 4.08 14.68
N ASP A 150 4.37 4.21 15.29
CA ASP A 150 4.58 5.04 16.48
C ASP A 150 4.89 6.49 16.06
N PRO A 151 4.02 7.48 16.34
CA PRO A 151 4.27 8.88 16.02
C PRO A 151 5.55 9.44 16.66
N GLU A 152 5.92 8.90 17.83
CA GLU A 152 7.06 9.34 18.65
C GLU A 152 8.32 8.49 18.40
N ALA A 153 8.31 7.66 17.34
CA ALA A 153 9.44 6.82 16.97
C ALA A 153 10.74 7.64 16.92
N LYS A 154 11.75 7.24 17.68
CA LYS A 154 13.06 7.89 17.69
C LYS A 154 13.86 7.49 16.46
N LEU A 155 14.75 8.37 16.01
CA LEU A 155 15.70 8.09 14.94
C LEU A 155 17.01 7.56 15.53
N GLU A 156 17.37 6.33 15.19
CA GLU A 156 18.62 5.71 15.60
C GLU A 156 19.29 5.00 14.41
N THR A 157 20.17 5.71 13.69
CA THR A 157 20.88 5.16 12.53
C THR A 157 22.07 4.27 12.91
N ARG A 158 22.49 4.28 14.18
CA ARG A 158 23.62 3.47 14.69
C ARG A 158 24.91 3.64 13.86
N GLY A 159 25.13 4.85 13.34
CA GLY A 159 26.30 5.18 12.51
C GLY A 159 26.22 4.67 11.05
N VAL A 160 25.13 4.01 10.66
CA VAL A 160 24.92 3.56 9.28
C VAL A 160 24.74 4.78 8.37
N PRO A 161 25.55 4.93 7.30
CA PRO A 161 25.39 6.00 6.31
C PRO A 161 24.03 5.93 5.61
N VAL A 162 23.45 7.09 5.33
CA VAL A 162 22.14 7.21 4.68
C VAL A 162 22.26 8.06 3.42
N VAL A 163 21.71 7.56 2.31
CA VAL A 163 21.60 8.26 1.03
C VAL A 163 20.13 8.51 0.74
N ALA A 164 19.72 9.78 0.79
CA ALA A 164 18.37 10.21 0.47
C ALA A 164 18.29 10.69 -0.98
N LEU A 165 17.32 10.18 -1.74
CA LEU A 165 17.02 10.66 -3.09
C LEU A 165 15.79 11.56 -3.06
N ALA A 166 16.03 12.86 -3.26
CA ALA A 166 15.00 13.86 -3.44
C ALA A 166 14.88 14.22 -4.93
N GLY A 167 13.69 14.63 -5.36
CA GLY A 167 13.44 15.02 -6.74
C GLY A 167 12.30 16.02 -6.83
N THR A 168 12.30 16.81 -7.90
CA THR A 168 11.37 17.93 -8.11
C THR A 168 9.96 17.50 -8.49
N CYS A 169 9.78 16.28 -9.01
CA CYS A 169 8.48 15.75 -9.44
C CYS A 169 8.40 14.22 -9.40
N MET A 170 7.20 13.70 -9.72
CA MET A 170 6.96 12.30 -10.03
C MET A 170 7.79 11.86 -11.22
N GLU A 171 8.24 10.61 -11.19
CA GLU A 171 8.93 9.99 -12.32
C GLU A 171 10.23 10.72 -12.75
N ALA A 172 10.80 11.56 -11.86
CA ALA A 172 12.06 12.27 -12.05
C ALA A 172 13.32 11.38 -12.02
N GLY A 173 13.16 10.06 -12.06
CA GLY A 173 14.27 9.10 -12.00
C GLY A 173 14.78 8.74 -10.60
N LYS A 174 14.06 9.10 -9.52
CA LYS A 174 14.45 8.77 -8.12
C LYS A 174 14.66 7.26 -7.92
N THR A 175 13.65 6.45 -8.24
CA THR A 175 13.74 4.98 -8.15
C THR A 175 14.87 4.43 -9.02
N ALA A 176 15.04 4.96 -10.23
CA ALA A 176 16.09 4.52 -11.16
C ALA A 176 17.49 4.81 -10.62
N ALA A 177 17.69 6.01 -10.04
CA ALA A 177 18.93 6.38 -9.37
C ALA A 177 19.19 5.50 -8.13
N ALA A 178 18.16 5.21 -7.33
CA ALA A 178 18.29 4.28 -6.19
C ALA A 178 18.76 2.90 -6.66
N CYS A 179 18.10 2.35 -7.68
CA CYS A 179 18.46 1.05 -8.25
C CYS A 179 19.89 1.02 -8.79
N ALA A 180 20.33 2.08 -9.49
CA ALA A 180 21.70 2.18 -10.00
C ALA A 180 22.74 2.21 -8.87
N ILE A 181 22.47 2.98 -7.80
CA ILE A 181 23.32 3.05 -6.61
C ILE A 181 23.40 1.69 -5.92
N ILE A 182 22.24 1.06 -5.65
CA ILE A 182 22.14 -0.25 -4.99
C ILE A 182 22.91 -1.30 -5.78
N SER A 183 22.65 -1.41 -7.09
CA SER A 183 23.32 -2.39 -7.96
C SER A 183 24.83 -2.23 -7.95
N ARG A 184 25.32 -0.98 -8.08
CA ARG A 184 26.77 -0.72 -8.09
C ARG A 184 27.42 -0.99 -6.75
N MET A 185 26.77 -0.66 -5.64
CA MET A 185 27.29 -0.91 -4.29
C MET A 185 27.30 -2.41 -3.97
N ARG A 186 26.25 -3.16 -4.34
CA ARG A 186 26.20 -4.61 -4.21
C ARG A 186 27.35 -5.28 -4.97
N HIS A 187 27.65 -4.86 -6.20
CA HIS A 187 28.79 -5.39 -6.97
C HIS A 187 30.16 -5.11 -6.32
N ARG A 188 30.24 -4.15 -5.39
CA ARG A 188 31.44 -3.89 -4.58
C ARG A 188 31.47 -4.67 -3.27
N GLY A 189 30.53 -5.59 -3.06
CA GLY A 189 30.43 -6.41 -1.85
C GLY A 189 29.77 -5.70 -0.67
N LEU A 190 29.14 -4.53 -0.88
CA LEU A 190 28.43 -3.82 0.17
C LEU A 190 27.01 -4.38 0.34
N THR A 191 26.53 -4.35 1.58
CA THR A 191 25.16 -4.66 1.98
C THR A 191 24.33 -3.38 2.03
N ILE A 192 23.27 -3.34 1.23
CA ILE A 192 22.39 -2.18 1.13
C ILE A 192 21.00 -2.57 1.58
N ASP A 193 20.42 -1.82 2.52
CA ASP A 193 18.99 -1.87 2.77
C ASP A 193 18.35 -0.62 2.14
N ALA A 194 17.08 -0.70 1.74
CA ALA A 194 16.42 0.41 1.07
C ALA A 194 14.97 0.60 1.53
N PHE A 195 14.40 1.79 1.30
CA PHE A 195 12.97 1.97 1.54
C PHE A 195 12.38 3.12 0.73
N LYS A 196 11.05 3.14 0.65
CA LYS A 196 10.30 4.27 0.13
C LYS A 196 9.65 5.03 1.27
N ALA A 197 10.08 6.29 1.46
CA ALA A 197 9.66 7.08 2.60
C ALA A 197 8.24 7.62 2.48
N THR A 198 7.86 8.10 1.29
CA THR A 198 6.57 8.75 1.05
C THR A 198 5.94 8.33 -0.28
N GLY A 199 4.62 8.46 -0.38
CA GLY A 199 3.81 8.15 -1.55
C GLY A 199 2.42 7.62 -1.19
N VAL A 200 1.83 6.90 -2.14
CA VAL A 200 0.61 6.11 -1.98
C VAL A 200 0.96 4.64 -2.15
N SER A 201 0.31 3.75 -1.40
CA SER A 201 0.61 2.31 -1.37
C SER A 201 0.76 1.72 -2.77
N LEU A 202 2.00 1.36 -3.11
CA LEU A 202 2.42 0.70 -4.33
C LEU A 202 3.85 0.16 -4.11
N ARG A 203 4.07 -1.13 -4.34
CA ARG A 203 5.31 -1.82 -4.00
C ARG A 203 6.36 -1.78 -5.11
N ARG A 204 5.99 -1.45 -6.34
CA ARG A 204 6.89 -1.45 -7.50
C ARG A 204 8.27 -0.84 -7.23
N ASP A 205 8.34 0.28 -6.52
CA ASP A 205 9.61 0.96 -6.28
C ASP A 205 10.52 0.18 -5.32
N ILE A 206 9.96 -0.37 -4.24
CA ILE A 206 10.74 -1.20 -3.30
C ILE A 206 11.12 -2.55 -3.93
N LEU A 207 10.25 -3.12 -4.79
CA LEU A 207 10.54 -4.34 -5.53
C LEU A 207 11.66 -4.11 -6.56
N ALA A 208 11.67 -2.96 -7.24
CA ALA A 208 12.78 -2.60 -8.12
C ALA A 208 14.11 -2.46 -7.35
N MET A 209 14.08 -1.93 -6.13
CA MET A 209 15.25 -1.85 -5.26
C MET A 209 15.73 -3.23 -4.81
N GLU A 210 14.81 -4.16 -4.50
CA GLU A 210 15.13 -5.57 -4.21
C GLU A 210 15.78 -6.26 -5.41
N ASP A 211 15.20 -6.11 -6.61
CA ASP A 211 15.74 -6.65 -7.86
C ASP A 211 17.13 -6.08 -8.17
N ALA A 212 17.37 -4.80 -7.85
CA ALA A 212 18.68 -4.16 -7.97
C ALA A 212 19.70 -4.71 -6.95
N GLY A 213 19.24 -5.35 -5.88
CA GLY A 213 20.09 -6.03 -4.91
C GLY A 213 20.02 -5.51 -3.48
N ALA A 214 19.00 -4.74 -3.11
CA ALA A 214 18.77 -4.40 -1.71
C ALA A 214 18.49 -5.68 -0.91
N ARG A 215 19.21 -5.87 0.21
CA ARG A 215 19.05 -7.03 1.09
C ARG A 215 17.69 -7.02 1.79
N ARG A 216 17.25 -5.86 2.25
CA ARG A 216 15.92 -5.63 2.82
C ARG A 216 15.33 -4.36 2.26
N SER A 217 14.02 -4.38 2.03
CA SER A 217 13.25 -3.20 1.69
C SER A 217 12.17 -2.91 2.75
N ALA A 218 11.71 -1.66 2.82
CA ALA A 218 10.55 -1.29 3.63
C ALA A 218 9.68 -0.25 2.91
N ILE A 219 8.39 -0.23 3.22
CA ILE A 219 7.46 0.81 2.76
C ILE A 219 6.51 1.20 3.89
N PHE A 220 6.01 2.43 3.87
CA PHE A 220 5.07 2.95 4.87
C PHE A 220 3.78 2.11 5.04
N THR A 221 3.37 1.35 4.02
CA THR A 221 2.24 0.41 4.11
C THR A 221 2.47 -0.69 5.15
N ASP A 222 3.73 -1.10 5.38
CA ASP A 222 4.08 -2.08 6.40
C ASP A 222 3.80 -1.56 7.83
N LEU A 223 3.67 -0.24 7.99
CA LEU A 223 3.38 0.48 9.23
C LEU A 223 1.90 0.89 9.38
N GLY A 224 1.03 0.34 8.52
CA GLY A 224 -0.41 0.58 8.59
C GLY A 224 -0.86 1.88 7.91
N VAL A 225 0.03 2.56 7.17
CA VAL A 225 -0.29 3.81 6.47
C VAL A 225 -0.57 3.53 5.01
N VAL A 226 -1.73 3.95 4.49
CA VAL A 226 -2.10 3.70 3.09
C VAL A 226 -1.52 4.78 2.18
N THR A 227 -1.50 6.02 2.65
CA THR A 227 -0.91 7.16 1.96
C THR A 227 -0.17 8.04 2.95
N THR A 228 1.04 8.46 2.58
CA THR A 228 1.81 9.36 3.44
C THR A 228 1.34 10.80 3.34
N THR A 229 1.44 11.52 4.44
CA THR A 229 1.11 12.94 4.57
C THR A 229 2.24 13.66 5.29
N LYS A 230 2.18 15.00 5.34
CA LYS A 230 3.11 15.82 6.12
C LYS A 230 3.12 15.43 7.61
N THR A 231 2.00 14.93 8.12
CA THR A 231 1.85 14.56 9.53
C THR A 231 2.55 13.24 9.86
N ASN A 232 2.43 12.22 9.00
CA ASN A 232 2.99 10.88 9.29
C ASN A 232 4.37 10.63 8.67
N GLY A 233 4.75 11.37 7.62
CA GLY A 233 6.00 11.16 6.87
C GLY A 233 7.27 11.20 7.73
N PRO A 234 7.44 12.17 8.65
CA PRO A 234 8.59 12.20 9.53
C PRO A 234 8.70 10.95 10.42
N ALA A 235 7.61 10.54 11.08
CA ALA A 235 7.59 9.37 11.95
C ALA A 235 7.85 8.07 11.17
N LEU A 236 7.25 7.93 9.97
CA LEU A 236 7.49 6.81 9.05
C LEU A 236 8.97 6.69 8.69
N THR A 237 9.59 7.81 8.31
CA THR A 237 11.00 7.86 7.90
C THR A 237 11.92 7.49 9.06
N ARG A 238 11.67 8.03 10.27
CA ARG A 238 12.44 7.69 11.47
C ARG A 238 12.30 6.21 11.84
N THR A 239 11.09 5.66 11.74
CA THR A 239 10.80 4.25 12.02
C THR A 239 11.57 3.34 11.07
N MET A 240 11.43 3.54 9.75
CA MET A 240 12.09 2.70 8.74
C MET A 240 13.62 2.81 8.81
N LEU A 241 14.17 4.01 9.01
CA LEU A 241 15.62 4.18 9.20
C LEU A 241 16.14 3.40 10.41
N THR A 242 15.46 3.54 11.56
CA THR A 242 15.87 2.87 12.81
C THR A 242 15.82 1.34 12.72
N GLU A 243 14.82 0.82 12.02
CA GLU A 243 14.62 -0.61 11.83
C GLU A 243 15.62 -1.21 10.84
N LEU A 244 15.85 -0.54 9.72
CA LEU A 244 16.83 -0.98 8.74
C LEU A 244 18.25 -0.87 9.32
N ALA A 245 18.56 0.20 10.05
CA ALA A 245 19.84 0.35 10.74
C ALA A 245 20.11 -0.76 11.78
N ALA A 246 19.07 -1.40 12.33
CA ALA A 246 19.25 -2.49 13.30
C ALA A 246 19.94 -3.71 12.68
N GLY A 247 19.76 -3.92 11.38
CA GLY A 247 20.44 -4.98 10.64
C GLY A 247 21.85 -4.61 10.17
N LYS A 248 22.39 -3.46 10.61
CA LYS A 248 23.73 -2.96 10.33
C LYS A 248 24.17 -3.13 8.85
N PRO A 249 23.37 -2.66 7.87
CA PRO A 249 23.84 -2.61 6.48
C PRO A 249 25.01 -1.61 6.36
N ASP A 250 25.77 -1.69 5.27
CA ASP A 250 26.85 -0.73 4.99
C ASP A 250 26.29 0.65 4.60
N VAL A 251 25.07 0.70 4.06
CA VAL A 251 24.36 1.92 3.69
C VAL A 251 22.86 1.68 3.61
N ILE A 252 22.07 2.71 3.94
CA ILE A 252 20.63 2.74 3.68
C ILE A 252 20.36 3.74 2.56
N VAL A 253 19.67 3.31 1.51
CA VAL A 253 19.25 4.16 0.38
C VAL A 253 17.75 4.33 0.44
N PHE A 254 17.24 5.55 0.36
CA PHE A 254 15.80 5.74 0.30
C PHE A 254 15.39 6.85 -0.65
N GLU A 255 14.20 6.72 -1.20
CA GLU A 255 13.59 7.79 -1.98
C GLU A 255 12.49 8.50 -1.19
N LEU A 256 12.42 9.80 -1.42
CA LEU A 256 11.25 10.60 -1.10
C LEU A 256 10.29 10.57 -2.29
N GLY A 257 9.00 10.68 -2.00
CA GLY A 257 7.95 10.98 -2.98
C GLY A 257 8.08 12.40 -3.54
N ASP A 258 6.97 12.99 -3.95
CA ASP A 258 7.01 14.22 -4.74
C ASP A 258 6.81 15.46 -3.88
N GLY A 259 7.71 16.45 -4.06
CA GLY A 259 7.64 17.77 -3.43
C GLY A 259 7.82 17.73 -1.92
#